data_AF-A0A7X8VDI5-F1
#
_entry.id   AF-A0A7X8VDI5-F1
#
_cell.length_a   1.000
_cell.length_b   1.000
_cell.length_c   1.000
_cell.angle_alpha   90.00
_cell.angle_beta   90.00
_cell.angle_gamma   90.00
#
_symmetry.space_group_name_H-M   'P 1'
#
loop_
_entity.id
_entity.type
_entity.pdbx_description
1 polymer ?
#
loop_
_entity_poly.entity_id
_entity_poly.type
_entity_poly.pdbx_seq_one_letter_code
_entity_poly.pdbx_strand_id
1 'polypeptide(L)'
;MSKLLEMIEQYIESTNKLERKVDIKMVPQYSSVMDNFETEDFRKLATAGLEAAPLQFWIMPAAMSKNVHHSSEHGLGEVEYDEVNKLYHVKRIGGKAFHTLRVLDIAEIFMEADDPRVFDFRGNVKKEKYGNEMSKRERDLIRTACLWHDIYSGGTEDEFDSNRRYMDKNHPHYHRTELAALCTMVSIEEWDLLLKCIEQHMWKWDDKIEIMRFHDMSKKGTVQEAYEFAKEYRIVRIVELSDLIASRNIRS
;
A
#
# COMPACT_ATOMS: atom_id res chain seq x y z
N MET A 1 35.63 -13.61 -1.16
CA MET A 1 34.60 -12.78 -1.81
C MET A 1 35.30 -11.88 -2.84
N SER A 2 34.74 -11.67 -4.03
CA SER A 2 35.39 -10.89 -5.08
C SER A 2 35.33 -9.39 -4.73
N LYS A 3 36.43 -8.66 -4.92
CA LYS A 3 36.52 -7.21 -4.74
C LYS A 3 35.46 -6.44 -5.57
N LEU A 4 34.98 -7.04 -6.66
CA LEU A 4 33.90 -6.51 -7.48
C LEU A 4 32.53 -6.63 -6.80
N LEU A 5 32.28 -7.70 -6.04
CA LEU A 5 31.06 -7.89 -5.25
C LEU A 5 30.99 -6.87 -4.11
N GLU A 6 32.09 -6.66 -3.38
CA GLU A 6 32.16 -5.62 -2.33
C GLU A 6 31.95 -4.21 -2.91
N MET A 7 32.48 -3.91 -4.10
CA MET A 7 32.25 -2.62 -4.76
C MET A 7 30.82 -2.44 -5.26
N ILE A 8 30.16 -3.51 -5.71
CA ILE A 8 28.75 -3.47 -6.11
C ILE A 8 27.85 -3.32 -4.86
N GLU A 9 28.14 -4.05 -3.78
CA GLU A 9 27.45 -3.91 -2.51
C GLU A 9 27.62 -2.50 -1.94
N GLN A 10 28.84 -1.95 -1.93
CA GLN A 10 29.10 -0.56 -1.52
C GLN A 10 28.44 0.46 -2.45
N TYR A 11 28.40 0.22 -3.76
CA TYR A 11 27.73 1.11 -4.70
C TYR A 11 26.21 1.11 -4.44
N ILE A 12 25.61 -0.06 -4.25
CA ILE A 12 24.19 -0.22 -3.87
C ILE A 12 23.93 0.43 -2.50
N GLU A 13 24.80 0.23 -1.49
CA GLU A 13 24.69 0.89 -0.19
C GLU A 13 24.85 2.42 -0.27
N SER A 14 25.59 2.93 -1.25
CA SER A 14 25.84 4.36 -1.43
C SER A 14 24.80 5.08 -2.30
N THR A 15 24.15 4.38 -3.22
CA THR A 15 23.14 4.94 -4.14
C THR A 15 21.70 4.75 -3.67
N ASN A 16 21.46 3.92 -2.65
CA ASN A 16 20.12 3.47 -2.26
C ASN A 16 19.84 3.68 -0.75
N LYS A 17 20.37 4.73 -0.13
CA LYS A 17 19.91 5.12 1.21
C LYS A 17 18.65 5.97 1.09
N LEU A 18 17.51 5.31 1.23
CA LEU A 18 16.25 5.98 1.50
C LEU A 18 16.42 6.86 2.74
N GLU A 19 16.29 8.16 2.54
CA GLU A 19 16.35 9.11 3.64
C GLU A 19 15.07 9.02 4.47
N ARG A 20 15.23 8.76 5.76
CA ARG A 20 14.15 8.86 6.74
C ARG A 20 13.77 10.33 6.90
N LYS A 21 12.55 10.71 6.50
CA LYS A 21 12.02 12.08 6.57
C LYS A 21 11.11 12.29 7.76
N VAL A 22 10.32 11.29 8.14
CA VAL A 22 9.35 11.35 9.24
C VAL A 22 9.63 10.22 10.24
N ASP A 23 9.24 10.39 11.51
CA ASP A 23 9.14 9.29 12.48
C ASP A 23 7.70 8.80 12.59
N ILE A 24 7.42 7.57 12.16
CA ILE A 24 6.04 7.04 12.16
C ILE A 24 5.48 6.88 13.57
N LYS A 25 6.32 6.71 14.60
CA LYS A 25 5.87 6.66 15.99
C LYS A 25 5.29 7.99 16.46
N MET A 26 5.66 9.08 15.81
CA MET A 26 5.18 10.43 16.09
C MET A 26 3.94 10.79 15.27
N VAL A 27 3.45 9.89 14.42
CA VAL A 27 2.20 10.06 13.64
C VAL A 27 1.14 9.13 14.22
N PRO A 28 0.29 9.60 15.17
CA PRO A 28 -0.52 8.70 16.01
C PRO A 28 -1.39 7.72 15.23
N GLN A 29 -1.98 8.17 14.11
CA GLN A 29 -2.85 7.36 13.26
C GLN A 29 -2.13 6.18 12.61
N TYR A 30 -0.86 6.38 12.21
CA TYR A 30 -0.06 5.31 11.61
C TYR A 30 0.63 4.47 12.67
N SER A 31 1.10 5.08 13.77
CA SER A 31 1.72 4.33 14.87
C SER A 31 0.78 3.23 15.40
N SER A 32 -0.51 3.53 15.59
CA SER A 32 -1.48 2.53 16.06
C SER A 32 -1.71 1.41 15.04
N VAL A 33 -1.64 1.71 13.75
CA VAL A 33 -1.77 0.71 12.68
C VAL A 33 -0.55 -0.19 12.61
N MET A 34 0.66 0.33 12.85
CA MET A 34 1.88 -0.47 12.87
C MET A 34 1.84 -1.57 13.94
N ASP A 35 1.10 -1.36 15.03
CA ASP A 35 0.94 -2.36 16.10
C ASP A 35 0.11 -3.58 15.66
N ASN A 36 -0.67 -3.48 14.59
CA ASN A 36 -1.49 -4.57 14.05
C ASN A 36 -0.70 -5.53 13.13
N PHE A 37 0.53 -5.18 12.75
CA PHE A 37 1.38 -6.06 11.95
C PHE A 37 1.77 -7.31 12.76
N GLU A 38 1.67 -8.47 12.13
CA GLU A 38 1.89 -9.77 12.76
C GLU A 38 3.32 -10.30 12.58
N THR A 39 4.08 -9.75 11.63
CA THR A 39 5.49 -10.08 11.38
C THR A 39 6.38 -8.84 11.40
N GLU A 40 7.54 -9.00 12.06
CA GLU A 40 8.47 -7.90 12.34
C GLU A 40 9.07 -7.27 11.08
N ASP A 41 9.40 -8.11 10.10
CA ASP A 41 10.00 -7.71 8.84
C ASP A 41 9.06 -6.85 8.01
N PHE A 42 7.80 -7.24 7.87
CA PHE A 42 6.79 -6.41 7.19
C PHE A 42 6.47 -5.13 7.96
N ARG A 43 6.42 -5.19 9.30
CA ARG A 43 6.23 -3.96 10.10
C ARG A 43 7.36 -2.96 9.84
N LYS A 44 8.61 -3.43 9.84
CA LYS A 44 9.79 -2.61 9.53
C LYS A 44 9.77 -2.12 8.08
N LEU A 45 9.39 -2.99 7.13
CA LEU A 45 9.24 -2.64 5.73
C LEU A 45 8.25 -1.49 5.59
N ALA A 46 7.00 -1.69 6.00
CA ALA A 46 5.93 -0.69 5.91
C ALA A 46 6.33 0.64 6.55
N THR A 47 6.94 0.59 7.74
CA THR A 47 7.49 1.76 8.44
C THR A 47 8.52 2.48 7.57
N ALA A 48 9.53 1.78 7.05
CA ALA A 48 10.62 2.40 6.28
C ALA A 48 10.12 3.11 5.01
N GLY A 49 9.16 2.54 4.28
CA GLY A 49 8.61 3.21 3.09
C GLY A 49 7.74 4.42 3.43
N LEU A 50 6.99 4.38 4.53
CA LEU A 50 6.24 5.55 5.00
C LEU A 50 7.18 6.66 5.51
N GLU A 51 8.21 6.29 6.26
CA GLU A 51 9.21 7.24 6.79
C GLU A 51 10.01 7.92 5.67
N ALA A 52 10.20 7.26 4.54
CA ALA A 52 10.88 7.80 3.37
C ALA A 52 9.93 8.42 2.32
N ALA A 53 8.62 8.38 2.57
CA ALA A 53 7.62 8.94 1.66
C ALA A 53 7.89 10.44 1.39
N PRO A 54 7.66 10.93 0.15
CA PRO A 54 7.80 12.35 -0.14
C PRO A 54 6.87 13.19 0.73
N LEU A 55 7.32 14.38 1.16
CA LEU A 55 6.57 15.21 2.12
C LEU A 55 5.15 15.54 1.65
N GLN A 56 4.95 15.72 0.35
CA GLN A 56 3.64 15.92 -0.23
C GLN A 56 2.63 14.80 0.12
N PHE A 57 3.05 13.55 0.36
CA PHE A 57 2.17 12.47 0.79
C PHE A 57 1.41 12.85 2.07
N TRP A 58 2.13 13.47 3.00
CA TRP A 58 1.62 13.90 4.30
C TRP A 58 0.76 15.17 4.20
N ILE A 59 0.91 15.97 3.15
CA ILE A 59 0.30 17.30 3.02
C ILE A 59 -0.94 17.28 2.10
N MET A 60 -0.91 16.48 1.03
CA MET A 60 -1.88 16.52 -0.06
C MET A 60 -3.31 16.10 0.35
N PRO A 61 -4.34 16.67 -0.30
CA PRO A 61 -5.67 16.07 -0.30
C PRO A 61 -5.68 14.81 -1.20
N ALA A 62 -6.54 13.83 -0.93
CA ALA A 62 -6.63 12.61 -1.77
C ALA A 62 -7.28 12.91 -3.13
N ALA A 63 -8.27 13.82 -3.14
CA ALA A 63 -8.94 14.28 -4.35
C ALA A 63 -8.35 15.60 -4.85
N MET A 64 -7.70 15.55 -6.01
CA MET A 64 -7.42 16.76 -6.81
C MET A 64 -8.69 17.27 -7.52
N SER A 65 -9.76 16.46 -7.54
CA SER A 65 -11.12 16.85 -7.97
C SER A 65 -12.17 16.47 -6.92
N LYS A 66 -12.99 17.43 -6.48
CA LYS A 66 -13.94 17.32 -5.34
C LYS A 66 -15.07 16.27 -5.49
N ASN A 67 -15.11 15.53 -6.60
CA ASN A 67 -16.24 14.67 -6.97
C ASN A 67 -15.96 13.17 -6.81
N VAL A 68 -14.72 12.79 -6.46
CA VAL A 68 -14.33 11.37 -6.42
C VAL A 68 -14.26 10.85 -5.00
N HIS A 69 -13.64 11.61 -4.08
CA HIS A 69 -13.32 11.19 -2.72
C HIS A 69 -14.28 11.77 -1.66
N HIS A 70 -14.33 11.15 -0.48
CA HIS A 70 -15.16 11.62 0.64
C HIS A 70 -14.67 13.00 1.11
N SER A 71 -15.57 13.87 1.60
CA SER A 71 -15.22 15.24 2.01
C SER A 71 -14.14 15.32 3.10
N SER A 72 -14.02 14.27 3.91
CA SER A 72 -12.96 14.10 4.92
C SER A 72 -11.56 13.95 4.32
N GLU A 73 -11.44 13.61 3.03
CA GLU A 73 -10.17 13.41 2.31
C GLU A 73 -9.73 14.68 1.54
N HIS A 74 -10.42 15.81 1.75
CA HIS A 74 -10.05 17.10 1.17
C HIS A 74 -9.14 17.94 2.07
N GLY A 75 -8.84 17.47 3.28
CA GLY A 75 -8.01 18.19 4.25
C GLY A 75 -6.56 18.31 3.79
N LEU A 76 -5.95 19.47 4.04
CA LEU A 76 -4.50 19.64 3.91
C LEU A 76 -3.81 19.23 5.20
N GLY A 77 -2.72 18.50 5.06
CA GLY A 77 -1.82 18.18 6.16
C GLY A 77 -0.96 19.36 6.56
N GLU A 78 -0.23 19.17 7.65
CA GLU A 78 0.73 20.13 8.19
C GLU A 78 1.95 19.36 8.69
N VAL A 79 3.12 19.73 8.17
CA VAL A 79 4.42 19.21 8.60
C VAL A 79 5.31 20.35 9.04
N GLU A 80 6.14 20.12 10.04
CA GLU A 80 7.11 21.09 10.56
C GLU A 80 8.48 20.43 10.63
N TYR A 81 9.52 21.10 10.15
CA TYR A 81 10.88 20.59 10.25
C TYR A 81 11.43 20.77 11.67
N ASP A 82 11.91 19.68 12.26
CA ASP A 82 12.61 19.66 13.54
C ASP A 82 14.13 19.68 13.29
N GLU A 83 14.74 20.83 13.51
CA GLU A 83 16.19 21.05 13.35
C GLU A 83 17.06 20.18 14.26
N VAL A 84 16.54 19.75 15.41
CA VAL A 84 17.30 18.95 16.39
C VAL A 84 17.38 17.50 15.93
N ASN A 85 16.23 16.93 15.58
CA ASN A 85 16.14 15.54 15.15
C ASN A 85 16.41 15.37 13.65
N LYS A 86 16.45 16.47 12.89
CA LYS A 86 16.57 16.52 11.43
C LYS A 86 15.49 15.71 10.71
N LEU A 87 14.28 15.76 11.24
CA LEU A 87 13.09 15.06 10.73
C LEU A 87 11.93 16.04 10.62
N TYR A 88 10.95 15.69 9.81
CA TYR A 88 9.67 16.39 9.74
C TYR A 88 8.69 15.77 10.72
N HIS A 89 8.10 16.63 11.55
CA HIS A 89 7.00 16.29 12.44
C HIS A 89 5.66 16.52 11.73
N VAL A 90 4.87 15.46 11.56
CA VAL A 90 3.54 15.53 10.95
C VAL A 90 2.52 15.94 12.02
N LYS A 91 2.24 17.23 12.13
CA LYS A 91 1.23 17.77 13.06
C LYS A 91 -0.18 17.34 12.70
N ARG A 92 -0.46 17.23 11.40
CA ARG A 92 -1.75 16.79 10.87
C ARG A 92 -1.54 16.07 9.55
N ILE A 93 -2.12 14.89 9.39
CA ILE A 93 -2.13 14.19 8.10
C ILE A 93 -3.10 14.85 7.11
N GLY A 94 -2.68 14.95 5.86
CA GLY A 94 -3.53 15.35 4.74
C GLY A 94 -4.50 14.24 4.34
N GLY A 95 -5.44 14.59 3.48
CA GLY A 95 -6.47 13.69 3.01
C GLY A 95 -5.92 12.45 2.31
N LYS A 96 -4.76 12.55 1.66
CA LYS A 96 -4.10 11.44 0.97
C LYS A 96 -3.56 10.38 1.91
N ALA A 97 -2.77 10.78 2.91
CA ALA A 97 -2.35 9.86 3.97
C ALA A 97 -3.58 9.26 4.68
N PHE A 98 -4.58 10.07 5.01
CA PHE A 98 -5.83 9.59 5.59
C PHE A 98 -6.57 8.58 4.70
N HIS A 99 -6.55 8.76 3.38
CA HIS A 99 -7.15 7.82 2.43
C HIS A 99 -6.54 6.43 2.55
N THR A 100 -5.21 6.32 2.63
CA THR A 100 -4.54 5.01 2.79
C THR A 100 -4.96 4.26 4.06
N LEU A 101 -5.28 4.98 5.14
CA LEU A 101 -5.83 4.38 6.36
C LEU A 101 -7.26 3.87 6.14
N ARG A 102 -8.09 4.58 5.36
CA ARG A 102 -9.43 4.10 4.98
C ARG A 102 -9.37 2.88 4.06
N VAL A 103 -8.42 2.84 3.13
CA VAL A 103 -8.15 1.65 2.32
C VAL A 103 -7.80 0.48 3.22
N LEU A 104 -6.90 0.69 4.19
CA LEU A 104 -6.55 -0.34 5.15
C LEU A 104 -7.76 -0.81 5.97
N ASP A 105 -8.59 0.07 6.51
CA ASP A 105 -9.77 -0.30 7.30
C ASP A 105 -10.71 -1.23 6.51
N ILE A 106 -10.86 -1.01 5.20
CA ILE A 106 -11.67 -1.87 4.34
C ILE A 106 -10.95 -3.18 4.03
N ALA A 107 -9.64 -3.14 3.81
CA ALA A 107 -8.84 -4.33 3.59
C ALA A 107 -8.86 -5.25 4.80
N GLU A 108 -8.81 -4.71 6.03
CA GLU A 108 -8.96 -5.49 7.26
C GLU A 108 -10.30 -6.23 7.29
N ILE A 109 -11.39 -5.63 6.81
CA ILE A 109 -12.69 -6.33 6.72
C ILE A 109 -12.65 -7.48 5.70
N PHE A 110 -11.93 -7.30 4.58
CA PHE A 110 -11.76 -8.37 3.61
C PHE A 110 -10.80 -9.48 4.07
N MET A 111 -9.80 -9.13 4.90
CA MET A 111 -8.80 -10.04 5.44
C MET A 111 -9.24 -10.74 6.72
N GLU A 112 -10.08 -10.09 7.52
CA GLU A 112 -10.72 -10.67 8.69
C GLU A 112 -11.33 -11.99 8.23
N ALA A 113 -10.98 -13.05 8.97
CA ALA A 113 -11.45 -14.37 8.69
C ALA A 113 -12.98 -14.30 8.75
N ASP A 114 -13.56 -14.33 7.54
CA ASP A 114 -14.97 -14.35 7.22
C ASP A 114 -15.70 -15.06 8.35
N ASP A 115 -16.67 -14.37 8.94
CA ASP A 115 -17.65 -14.94 9.84
C ASP A 115 -17.87 -16.40 9.42
N PRO A 116 -17.57 -17.40 10.27
CA PRO A 116 -17.57 -18.79 9.82
C PRO A 116 -18.93 -19.15 9.21
N ARG A 117 -19.98 -18.41 9.55
CA ARG A 117 -21.35 -18.52 9.05
C ARG A 117 -21.48 -18.02 7.61
N VAL A 118 -21.72 -18.95 6.69
CA VAL A 118 -22.19 -18.69 5.32
C VAL A 118 -23.68 -18.35 5.36
N PHE A 119 -24.07 -17.13 4.99
CA PHE A 119 -25.47 -16.69 4.96
C PHE A 119 -26.14 -16.95 3.59
N ASP A 120 -27.45 -17.22 3.58
CA ASP A 120 -28.25 -17.10 2.36
C ASP A 120 -28.60 -15.63 2.06
N PHE A 121 -29.17 -15.35 0.88
CA PHE A 121 -29.58 -13.99 0.47
C PHE A 121 -30.64 -13.35 1.38
N ARG A 122 -31.18 -14.08 2.37
CA ARG A 122 -32.12 -13.59 3.37
C ARG A 122 -31.47 -13.42 4.75
N GLY A 123 -30.15 -13.61 4.86
CA GLY A 123 -29.40 -13.44 6.10
C GLY A 123 -29.45 -14.65 7.05
N ASN A 124 -29.85 -15.84 6.60
CA ASN A 124 -29.84 -17.04 7.45
C ASN A 124 -28.55 -17.84 7.29
N VAL A 125 -28.00 -18.33 8.40
CA VAL A 125 -26.82 -19.20 8.38
C VAL A 125 -27.15 -20.54 7.73
N LYS A 126 -26.36 -20.94 6.71
CA LYS A 126 -26.50 -22.20 5.96
C LYS A 126 -25.37 -23.18 6.21
N LYS A 127 -24.18 -22.69 6.56
CA LYS A 127 -23.01 -23.53 6.83
C LYS A 127 -22.03 -22.77 7.70
N GLU A 128 -21.25 -23.49 8.50
CA GLU A 128 -20.04 -22.94 9.10
C GLU A 128 -18.80 -23.49 8.37
N LYS A 129 -18.02 -22.59 7.76
CA LYS A 129 -16.76 -22.91 7.10
C LYS A 129 -15.84 -21.69 7.14
N TYR A 130 -14.66 -21.86 7.70
CA TYR A 130 -13.60 -20.87 7.60
C TYR A 130 -13.19 -20.70 6.13
N GLY A 131 -13.38 -19.50 5.59
CA GLY A 131 -13.23 -19.19 4.16
C GLY A 131 -11.93 -18.48 3.78
N ASN A 132 -11.31 -17.74 4.70
CA ASN A 132 -10.11 -16.96 4.43
C ASN A 132 -8.89 -17.53 5.16
N GLU A 133 -8.29 -18.57 4.58
CA GLU A 133 -6.93 -18.97 4.96
C GLU A 133 -5.95 -17.96 4.36
N MET A 134 -5.68 -16.88 5.09
CA MET A 134 -4.54 -16.00 4.82
C MET A 134 -3.47 -16.25 5.87
N SER A 135 -2.22 -16.37 5.45
CA SER A 135 -1.10 -16.37 6.37
C SER A 135 -0.90 -14.98 6.98
N LYS A 136 -0.18 -14.92 8.11
CA LYS A 136 0.21 -13.65 8.74
C LYS A 136 0.94 -12.73 7.75
N ARG A 137 1.83 -13.31 6.94
CA ARG A 137 2.62 -12.60 5.93
C ARG A 137 1.77 -12.08 4.78
N GLU A 138 0.79 -12.86 4.32
CA GLU A 138 -0.14 -12.40 3.29
C GLU A 138 -0.99 -11.23 3.78
N ARG A 139 -1.41 -11.24 5.05
CA ARG A 139 -2.11 -10.09 5.65
C ARG A 139 -1.21 -8.87 5.75
N ASP A 140 -0.01 -9.01 6.28
CA ASP A 140 0.92 -7.88 6.42
C ASP A 140 1.40 -7.32 5.07
N LEU A 141 1.48 -8.16 4.02
CA LEU A 141 1.71 -7.70 2.65
C LEU A 141 0.57 -6.80 2.18
N ILE A 142 -0.69 -7.19 2.39
CA ILE A 142 -1.86 -6.37 2.05
C ILE A 142 -1.85 -5.08 2.85
N ARG A 143 -1.58 -5.14 4.17
CA ARG A 143 -1.47 -3.95 5.02
C ARG A 143 -0.44 -2.97 4.46
N THR A 144 0.74 -3.48 4.09
CA THR A 144 1.81 -2.68 3.47
C THR A 144 1.34 -2.07 2.15
N ALA A 145 0.73 -2.86 1.27
CA ALA A 145 0.21 -2.37 -0.01
C ALA A 145 -0.83 -1.26 0.17
N CYS A 146 -1.77 -1.42 1.11
CA CYS A 146 -2.79 -0.42 1.43
C CYS A 146 -2.17 0.89 1.94
N LEU A 147 -1.13 0.81 2.77
CA LEU A 147 -0.47 2.00 3.30
C LEU A 147 0.44 2.69 2.28
N TRP A 148 0.96 1.94 1.31
CA TRP A 148 1.93 2.45 0.35
C TRP A 148 1.36 2.88 -0.98
N HIS A 149 0.24 2.30 -1.45
CA HIS A 149 -0.19 2.39 -2.85
C HIS A 149 -0.16 3.80 -3.44
N ASP A 150 -0.49 4.79 -2.61
CA ASP A 150 -0.62 6.17 -3.04
C ASP A 150 0.57 7.08 -2.71
N ILE A 151 1.64 6.61 -2.04
CA ILE A 151 2.79 7.43 -1.59
C ILE A 151 3.20 8.46 -2.65
N TYR A 152 3.41 8.03 -3.89
CA TYR A 152 3.90 8.87 -4.99
C TYR A 152 2.82 9.50 -5.88
N SER A 153 1.55 9.57 -5.46
CA SER A 153 0.47 10.12 -6.33
C SER A 153 0.65 11.57 -6.79
N GLY A 154 1.55 12.35 -6.17
CA GLY A 154 1.94 13.67 -6.64
C GLY A 154 3.37 13.72 -7.22
N GLY A 155 3.99 12.57 -7.49
CA GLY A 155 5.37 12.44 -7.96
C GLY A 155 6.36 12.02 -6.86
N THR A 156 7.65 12.04 -7.20
CA THR A 156 8.76 11.62 -6.33
C THR A 156 9.30 12.75 -5.44
N GLU A 157 9.02 14.00 -5.81
CA GLU A 157 9.50 15.18 -5.10
C GLU A 157 8.73 15.45 -3.82
N ASP A 158 9.38 16.14 -2.87
CA ASP A 158 8.79 16.52 -1.59
C ASP A 158 7.78 17.66 -1.71
N GLU A 159 7.96 18.54 -2.68
CA GLU A 159 7.15 19.74 -2.85
C GLU A 159 5.74 19.42 -3.37
N PHE A 160 4.73 19.98 -2.71
CA PHE A 160 3.35 19.91 -3.19
C PHE A 160 3.01 21.11 -4.10
N ASP A 161 2.83 20.84 -5.39
CA ASP A 161 2.26 21.84 -6.32
C ASP A 161 0.74 21.96 -6.12
N SER A 162 0.32 23.00 -5.40
CA SER A 162 -1.09 23.33 -5.17
C SER A 162 -1.91 23.62 -6.44
N ASN A 163 -1.26 23.89 -7.58
CA ASN A 163 -1.93 24.12 -8.86
C ASN A 163 -2.13 22.84 -9.67
N ARG A 164 -1.51 21.72 -9.27
CA ARG A 164 -1.68 20.43 -9.94
C ARG A 164 -3.16 20.04 -9.88
N ARG A 165 -3.70 19.58 -11.01
CA ARG A 165 -5.13 19.25 -11.16
C ARG A 165 -5.44 17.76 -11.16
N TYR A 166 -4.42 16.93 -11.37
CA TYR A 166 -4.53 15.49 -11.53
C TYR A 166 -3.39 14.79 -10.80
N MET A 167 -3.59 13.55 -10.39
CA MET A 167 -2.52 12.69 -9.89
C MET A 167 -1.45 12.48 -10.97
N ASP A 168 -0.22 12.22 -10.53
CA ASP A 168 0.83 11.76 -11.44
C ASP A 168 0.42 10.43 -12.07
N LYS A 169 0.45 10.32 -13.39
CA LYS A 169 0.01 9.10 -14.07
C LYS A 169 0.94 7.92 -13.87
N ASN A 170 2.20 8.16 -13.50
CA ASN A 170 3.18 7.09 -13.29
C ASN A 170 3.32 6.70 -11.81
N HIS A 171 2.51 7.25 -10.90
CA HIS A 171 2.68 7.01 -9.46
C HIS A 171 2.75 5.56 -9.01
N PRO A 172 2.01 4.59 -9.60
CA PRO A 172 2.08 3.20 -9.15
C PRO A 172 3.44 2.55 -9.45
N HIS A 173 4.19 3.11 -10.41
CA HIS A 173 5.48 2.56 -10.84
C HIS A 173 6.66 3.08 -10.03
N TYR A 174 6.51 4.26 -9.42
CA TYR A 174 7.60 4.89 -8.67
C TYR A 174 8.02 4.03 -7.47
N HIS A 175 7.12 3.26 -6.85
CA HIS A 175 7.47 2.38 -5.74
C HIS A 175 8.56 1.35 -6.10
N ARG A 176 8.58 0.86 -7.35
CA ARG A 176 9.60 -0.10 -7.79
C ARG A 176 11.00 0.51 -7.85
N THR A 177 11.11 1.80 -8.18
CA THR A 177 12.40 2.51 -8.29
C THR A 177 12.78 3.19 -7.00
N GLU A 178 11.88 3.99 -6.45
CA GLU A 178 12.14 4.84 -5.29
C GLU A 178 12.28 4.02 -4.00
N LEU A 179 11.52 2.93 -3.84
CA LEU A 179 11.60 2.06 -2.66
C LEU A 179 12.48 0.81 -2.88
N ALA A 180 13.21 0.74 -4.00
CA ALA A 180 13.98 -0.44 -4.40
C ALA A 180 14.95 -0.95 -3.31
N ALA A 181 15.54 -0.03 -2.54
CA ALA A 181 16.46 -0.37 -1.46
C ALA A 181 15.83 -1.23 -0.34
N LEU A 182 14.51 -1.18 -0.18
CA LEU A 182 13.78 -1.93 0.84
C LEU A 182 13.50 -3.39 0.44
N CYS A 183 13.80 -3.79 -0.80
CA CYS A 183 13.50 -5.14 -1.30
C CYS A 183 14.19 -6.26 -0.52
N THR A 184 15.30 -5.96 0.16
CA THR A 184 16.07 -6.92 0.97
C THR A 184 15.42 -7.25 2.32
N MET A 185 14.35 -6.55 2.71
CA MET A 185 13.68 -6.75 4.00
C MET A 185 12.71 -7.93 4.00
N VAL A 186 12.29 -8.40 2.82
CA VAL A 186 11.35 -9.52 2.61
C VAL A 186 11.86 -10.42 1.47
N SER A 187 11.15 -11.51 1.15
CA SER A 187 11.54 -12.34 0.00
C SER A 187 11.30 -11.60 -1.33
N ILE A 188 12.00 -12.02 -2.39
CA ILE A 188 11.81 -11.43 -3.73
C ILE A 188 10.38 -11.62 -4.21
N GLU A 189 9.79 -12.80 -3.96
CA GLU A 189 8.42 -13.12 -4.32
C GLU A 189 7.40 -12.23 -3.59
N GLU A 190 7.66 -11.94 -2.32
CA GLU A 190 6.82 -11.04 -1.51
C GLU A 190 6.95 -9.58 -1.93
N TRP A 191 8.17 -9.14 -2.24
CA TRP A 191 8.44 -7.82 -2.78
C TRP A 191 7.73 -7.61 -4.14
N ASP A 192 7.86 -8.58 -5.04
CA ASP A 192 7.20 -8.51 -6.34
C ASP A 192 5.68 -8.56 -6.22
N LEU A 193 5.13 -9.37 -5.31
CA LEU A 193 3.69 -9.38 -5.06
C LEU A 193 3.18 -8.08 -4.41
N LEU A 194 3.95 -7.48 -3.50
CA LEU A 194 3.64 -6.17 -2.92
C LEU A 194 3.57 -5.10 -4.01
N LEU A 195 4.61 -4.99 -4.85
CA LEU A 195 4.64 -4.04 -5.96
C LEU A 195 3.53 -4.32 -6.97
N LYS A 196 3.21 -5.58 -7.25
CA LYS A 196 2.09 -5.95 -8.12
C LYS A 196 0.75 -5.50 -7.56
N CYS A 197 0.53 -5.57 -6.25
CA CYS A 197 -0.68 -5.02 -5.62
C CYS A 197 -0.77 -3.50 -5.83
N ILE A 198 0.35 -2.79 -5.65
CA ILE A 198 0.45 -1.35 -5.87
C ILE A 198 0.32 -0.99 -7.35
N GLU A 199 0.88 -1.74 -8.28
CA GLU A 199 0.77 -1.41 -9.71
C GLU A 199 -0.69 -1.62 -10.19
N GLN A 200 -1.38 -2.65 -9.70
CA GLN A 200 -2.72 -3.01 -10.20
C GLN A 200 -3.91 -2.26 -9.57
N HIS A 201 -3.74 -1.51 -8.47
CA HIS A 201 -4.87 -0.77 -7.87
C HIS A 201 -5.47 0.27 -8.84
N MET A 202 -4.68 0.80 -9.78
CA MET A 202 -5.10 1.79 -10.78
C MET A 202 -5.48 1.20 -12.16
N TRP A 203 -6.02 -0.04 -12.18
CA TRP A 203 -6.33 -0.83 -13.39
C TRP A 203 -7.08 -0.14 -14.54
N LYS A 204 -7.74 1.00 -14.32
CA LYS A 204 -8.40 1.76 -15.39
C LYS A 204 -7.47 2.73 -16.12
N TRP A 205 -6.36 3.12 -15.51
CA TRP A 205 -5.61 4.33 -15.86
C TRP A 205 -4.19 4.03 -16.35
N ASP A 206 -3.80 2.77 -16.33
CA ASP A 206 -2.49 2.30 -16.79
C ASP A 206 -2.64 1.24 -17.88
N ASP A 207 -2.24 1.59 -19.10
CA ASP A 207 -2.22 0.73 -20.27
C ASP A 207 -0.89 -0.04 -20.43
N LYS A 208 0.07 0.18 -19.51
CA LYS A 208 1.41 -0.40 -19.57
C LYS A 208 1.54 -1.70 -18.77
N ILE A 209 0.57 -2.01 -17.92
CA ILE A 209 0.58 -3.24 -17.09
C ILE A 209 -0.40 -4.28 -17.60
N GLU A 210 0.03 -5.54 -17.55
CA GLU A 210 -0.87 -6.67 -17.78
C GLU A 210 -1.75 -6.87 -16.53
N ILE A 211 -3.01 -6.46 -16.64
CA ILE A 211 -4.00 -6.62 -15.56
C ILE A 211 -4.32 -8.09 -15.38
N MET A 212 -4.15 -8.59 -14.15
CA MET A 212 -4.49 -9.94 -13.76
C MET A 212 -6.01 -10.13 -13.75
N ARG A 213 -6.54 -11.08 -14.54
CA ARG A 213 -7.97 -11.36 -14.63
C ARG A 213 -8.29 -12.70 -13.98
N PHE A 214 -9.48 -12.81 -13.37
CA PHE A 214 -9.93 -14.06 -12.76
C PHE A 214 -9.85 -15.26 -13.73
N HIS A 215 -10.22 -15.04 -15.00
CA HIS A 215 -10.21 -16.06 -16.04
C HIS A 215 -8.81 -16.49 -16.46
N ASP A 216 -7.73 -15.79 -16.09
CA ASP A 216 -6.36 -16.23 -16.39
C ASP A 216 -5.97 -17.50 -15.62
N MET A 217 -6.76 -17.86 -14.58
CA MET A 217 -6.65 -19.15 -13.90
C MET A 217 -6.82 -20.33 -14.86
N SER A 218 -7.65 -20.21 -15.90
CA SER A 218 -7.86 -21.29 -16.88
C SER A 218 -6.67 -21.51 -17.81
N LYS A 219 -5.68 -20.60 -17.80
CA LYS A 219 -4.45 -20.69 -18.59
C LYS A 219 -3.34 -21.48 -17.88
N LYS A 220 -3.55 -21.89 -16.63
CA LYS A 220 -2.57 -22.63 -15.83
C LYS A 220 -2.55 -24.10 -16.22
N GLY A 221 -1.36 -24.69 -16.28
CA GLY A 221 -1.15 -26.05 -16.77
C GLY A 221 -1.52 -27.11 -15.73
N THR A 222 -1.54 -26.75 -14.44
CA THR A 222 -1.89 -27.66 -13.34
C THR A 222 -2.85 -27.03 -12.33
N VAL A 223 -3.51 -27.88 -11.54
CA VAL A 223 -4.37 -27.44 -10.42
C VAL A 223 -3.58 -26.68 -9.37
N GLN A 224 -2.32 -27.06 -9.12
CA GLN A 224 -1.46 -26.36 -8.16
C GLN A 224 -1.14 -24.94 -8.65
N GLU A 225 -0.79 -24.77 -9.92
CA GLU A 225 -0.55 -23.45 -10.51
C GLU A 225 -1.82 -22.58 -10.51
N ALA A 226 -2.99 -23.17 -10.74
CA ALA A 226 -4.27 -22.49 -10.64
C ALA A 226 -4.57 -22.05 -9.20
N TYR A 227 -4.24 -22.88 -8.21
CA TYR A 227 -4.40 -22.57 -6.80
C TYR A 227 -3.49 -21.41 -6.36
N GLU A 228 -2.19 -21.45 -6.69
CA GLU A 228 -1.27 -20.34 -6.38
C GLU A 228 -1.70 -19.04 -7.07
N PHE A 229 -2.12 -19.12 -8.33
CA PHE A 229 -2.69 -17.96 -9.03
C PHE A 229 -3.93 -17.40 -8.31
N ALA A 230 -4.83 -18.25 -7.84
CA ALA A 230 -6.03 -17.81 -7.12
C ALA A 230 -5.68 -17.10 -5.81
N LYS A 231 -4.64 -17.55 -5.11
CA LYS A 231 -4.13 -16.88 -3.89
C LYS A 231 -3.59 -15.49 -4.20
N GLU A 232 -2.72 -15.36 -5.20
CA GLU A 232 -2.21 -14.06 -5.65
C GLU A 232 -3.34 -13.13 -6.09
N TYR A 233 -4.26 -13.64 -6.92
CA TYR A 233 -5.40 -12.88 -7.43
C TYR A 233 -6.24 -12.32 -6.29
N ARG A 234 -6.51 -13.12 -5.26
CA ARG A 234 -7.25 -12.66 -4.08
C ARG A 234 -6.56 -11.49 -3.39
N ILE A 235 -5.24 -11.58 -3.15
CA ILE A 235 -4.46 -10.52 -2.48
C ILE A 235 -4.53 -9.22 -3.28
N VAL A 236 -4.25 -9.27 -4.58
CA VAL A 236 -4.32 -8.09 -5.47
C VAL A 236 -5.71 -7.47 -5.45
N ARG A 237 -6.77 -8.29 -5.50
CA ARG A 237 -8.15 -7.81 -5.53
C ARG A 237 -8.62 -7.24 -4.21
N ILE A 238 -8.11 -7.71 -3.07
CA ILE A 238 -8.42 -7.11 -1.78
C ILE A 238 -7.96 -5.65 -1.76
N VAL A 239 -6.72 -5.36 -2.15
CA VAL A 239 -6.19 -3.98 -2.18
C VAL A 239 -6.98 -3.11 -3.15
N GLU A 240 -7.20 -3.60 -4.38
CA GLU A 240 -7.94 -2.87 -5.42
C GLU A 240 -9.39 -2.55 -5.02
N LEU A 241 -10.11 -3.52 -4.48
CA LEU A 241 -11.49 -3.31 -4.03
C LEU A 241 -11.55 -2.40 -2.80
N SER A 242 -10.56 -2.49 -1.92
CA SER A 242 -10.48 -1.64 -0.74
C SER A 242 -10.29 -0.18 -1.11
N ASP A 243 -9.39 0.11 -2.05
CA ASP A 243 -9.22 1.47 -2.59
C ASP A 243 -10.51 1.95 -3.26
N LEU A 244 -11.10 1.15 -4.15
CA LEU A 244 -12.33 1.51 -4.84
C LEU A 244 -13.48 1.86 -3.88
N ILE A 245 -13.63 1.09 -2.79
CA ILE A 245 -14.67 1.32 -1.79
C ILE A 245 -14.31 2.51 -0.89
N ALA A 246 -13.05 2.64 -0.46
CA ALA A 246 -12.57 3.78 0.35
C ALA A 246 -12.80 5.10 -0.39
N SER A 247 -12.45 5.12 -1.68
CA SER A 247 -12.61 6.26 -2.56
C SER A 247 -14.08 6.68 -2.69
N ARG A 248 -15.07 5.80 -2.48
CA ARG A 248 -16.49 6.09 -2.71
C ARG A 248 -17.29 6.26 -1.42
N ASN A 249 -18.37 7.05 -1.49
CA ASN A 249 -19.42 7.09 -0.46
C ASN A 249 -20.29 5.82 -0.52
N ILE A 250 -19.75 4.66 -0.16
CA ILE A 250 -20.53 3.40 -0.11
C ILE A 250 -21.09 3.15 1.29
N ARG A 251 -20.62 3.88 2.32
CA ARG A 251 -21.22 3.87 3.66
C ARG A 251 -22.04 5.13 3.88
N SER A 252 -23.35 5.01 3.68
CA SER A 252 -24.38 5.90 4.21
C SER A 252 -24.87 5.39 5.56
#